data_AF-A0A0C3CIZ1-F1
#
_entry.id   AF-A0A0C3CIZ1-F1
#
_cell.length_a   1.000
_cell.length_b   1.000
_cell.length_c   1.000
_cell.angle_alpha   90.00
_cell.angle_beta   90.00
_cell.angle_gamma   90.00
#
_symmetry.space_group_name_H-M   'P 1'
#
loop_
_entity.id
_entity.type
_entity.pdbx_description
1 polymer ?
#
loop_
_entity_poly.entity_id
_entity_poly.type
_entity_poly.pdbx_seq_one_letter_code
_entity_poly.pdbx_strand_id
1 'polypeptide(L)'
;MELIIKMVQYGKVADRWSGIYPRVRWRHNSINRRFLRPHEQERLRGAIYRYWTYNTIFHDQLFIHYDPDLPRSRDDPRLRLLRTYSTIELVQLTEFIDKMQQIVQVDLYPSNSMIRSQYLHPVPPKALANMGWGDGEAHKCLVLDLMKYSPSDFLYLYENTTTKAQRLEYFFMQGKDFMDAPATLRDSIAIVNLQRKTGLEIDTTIFDEDIEFGVVDYPDDARASDCEGHSWANDRCVTGREPQPGRTVWDDSESEDEF
;
A
#
# COMPACT_ATOMS: atom_id res chain seq x y z
N MET A 1 23.96 -16.67 -0.80
CA MET A 1 24.55 -15.34 -0.49
C MET A 1 23.68 -14.19 -1.01
N GLU A 2 23.14 -14.28 -2.23
CA GLU A 2 22.29 -13.24 -2.84
C GLU A 2 21.00 -12.90 -2.05
N LEU A 3 20.34 -13.89 -1.44
CA LEU A 3 19.12 -13.65 -0.64
C LEU A 3 19.38 -12.78 0.59
N ILE A 4 20.50 -13.00 1.29
CA ILE A 4 20.88 -12.21 2.46
C ILE A 4 21.17 -10.76 2.05
N ILE A 5 21.83 -10.56 0.90
CA ILE A 5 22.09 -9.23 0.36
C ILE A 5 20.78 -8.49 0.05
N LYS A 6 19.82 -9.17 -0.59
CA LYS A 6 18.48 -8.59 -0.85
C LYS A 6 17.73 -8.27 0.44
N MET A 7 17.77 -9.16 1.44
CA MET A 7 17.15 -8.92 2.76
C MET A 7 17.75 -7.70 3.47
N VAL A 8 19.08 -7.56 3.44
CA VAL A 8 19.76 -6.37 4.00
C VAL A 8 19.35 -5.10 3.25
N GLN A 9 19.22 -5.15 1.92
CA GLN A 9 18.74 -4.01 1.14
C GLN A 9 17.29 -3.64 1.48
N TYR A 10 16.40 -4.62 1.59
CA TYR A 10 15.00 -4.38 1.97
C TYR A 10 14.89 -3.79 3.37
N GLY A 11 15.68 -4.31 4.32
CA GLY A 11 15.75 -3.76 5.67
C GLY A 11 16.19 -2.30 5.69
N LYS A 12 17.21 -1.92 4.91
CA LYS A 12 17.67 -0.54 4.79
C LYS A 12 16.60 0.40 4.22
N VAL A 13 15.85 -0.06 3.22
CA VAL A 13 14.79 0.73 2.60
C VAL A 13 13.63 0.94 3.57
N ALA A 14 13.19 -0.11 4.25
CA ALA A 14 12.12 -0.02 5.24
C ALA A 14 12.53 0.84 6.45
N ASP A 15 13.78 0.75 6.88
CA ASP A 15 14.33 1.60 7.93
C ASP A 15 14.36 3.08 7.51
N ARG A 16 14.81 3.36 6.28
CA ARG A 16 14.82 4.72 5.74
C ARG A 16 13.40 5.31 5.66
N TRP A 17 12.44 4.52 5.19
CA TRP A 17 11.03 4.91 5.19
C TRP A 17 10.50 5.18 6.59
N SER A 18 10.90 4.41 7.60
CA SER A 18 10.50 4.64 9.00
C SER A 18 10.92 6.02 9.51
N GLY A 19 12.05 6.55 9.02
CA GLY A 19 12.50 7.92 9.32
C GLY A 19 11.76 9.02 8.52
N ILE A 20 11.32 8.72 7.29
CA ILE A 20 10.62 9.67 6.41
C ILE A 20 9.14 9.75 6.75
N TYR A 21 8.51 8.62 7.08
CA TYR A 21 7.06 8.48 7.22
C TYR A 21 6.44 9.50 8.18
N PRO A 22 6.99 9.77 9.40
CA PRO A 22 6.55 10.87 10.26
C PRO A 22 6.40 12.23 9.58
N ARG A 23 7.38 12.59 8.73
CA ARG A 23 7.44 13.91 8.09
C ARG A 23 6.32 14.07 7.08
N VAL A 24 6.03 13.01 6.35
CA VAL A 24 4.94 13.00 5.37
C VAL A 24 3.58 12.88 6.08
N ARG A 25 3.45 12.00 7.08
CA ARG A 25 2.22 11.77 7.84
C ARG A 25 1.70 13.04 8.50
N TRP A 26 2.58 13.79 9.16
CA TRP A 26 2.22 14.98 9.94
C TRP A 26 2.61 16.30 9.26
N ARG A 27 2.68 16.32 7.93
CA ARG A 27 3.03 17.51 7.16
C ARG A 27 2.13 18.71 7.50
N HIS A 28 0.81 18.49 7.57
CA HIS A 28 -0.18 19.55 7.81
C HIS A 28 -0.67 19.63 9.26
N ASN A 29 -0.39 18.62 10.10
CA ASN A 29 -0.79 18.60 11.51
C ASN A 29 0.44 18.71 12.40
N SER A 30 0.73 19.91 12.92
CA SER A 30 1.91 20.16 13.75
C SER A 30 1.82 19.58 15.16
N ILE A 31 0.61 19.37 15.69
CA ILE A 31 0.37 18.97 17.08
C ILE A 31 0.78 17.52 17.31
N ASN A 32 0.55 16.64 16.33
CA ASN A 32 0.84 15.21 16.44
C ASN A 32 2.22 14.81 15.91
N ARG A 33 3.11 15.78 15.59
CA ARG A 33 4.44 15.48 15.05
C ARG A 33 5.31 14.82 16.11
N ARG A 34 5.65 13.55 15.88
CA ARG A 34 6.59 12.80 16.72
C ARG A 34 7.42 11.83 15.88
N PHE A 35 8.26 11.04 16.51
CA PHE A 35 8.80 9.83 15.88
C PHE A 35 7.80 8.68 16.05
N LEU A 36 7.87 7.68 15.17
CA LEU A 36 7.10 6.45 15.33
C LEU A 36 7.59 5.69 16.57
N ARG A 37 6.65 5.20 17.36
CA ARG A 37 6.90 4.27 18.48
C ARG A 37 7.44 2.94 17.92
N PRO A 38 8.16 2.13 18.71
CA PRO A 38 8.77 0.88 18.21
C PRO A 38 7.79 -0.05 17.48
N HIS A 39 6.59 -0.26 18.01
CA HIS A 39 5.57 -1.10 17.39
C HIS A 39 4.96 -0.49 16.13
N GLU A 40 4.83 0.84 16.05
CA GLU A 40 4.40 1.53 14.81
C GLU A 40 5.45 1.41 13.70
N GLN A 41 6.73 1.45 14.05
CA GLN A 41 7.80 1.17 13.09
C GLN A 41 7.72 -0.27 12.60
N GLU A 42 7.43 -1.22 13.48
CA GLU A 42 7.25 -2.62 13.09
C GLU A 42 6.05 -2.81 12.15
N ARG A 43 4.89 -2.23 12.49
CA ARG A 43 3.69 -2.22 11.63
C ARG A 43 3.99 -1.59 10.27
N LEU A 44 4.69 -0.46 10.24
CA LEU A 44 5.12 0.20 9.00
C LEU A 44 6.05 -0.68 8.17
N ARG A 45 7.08 -1.27 8.77
CA ARG A 45 8.00 -2.19 8.07
C ARG A 45 7.24 -3.38 7.50
N GLY A 46 6.31 -3.96 8.27
CA GLY A 46 5.41 -5.01 7.80
C GLY A 46 4.59 -4.57 6.58
N ALA A 47 3.95 -3.41 6.63
CA ALA A 47 3.18 -2.86 5.50
C ALA A 47 4.05 -2.64 4.25
N ILE A 48 5.26 -2.10 4.42
CA ILE A 48 6.25 -1.92 3.34
C ILE A 48 6.59 -3.27 2.70
N TYR A 49 6.87 -4.29 3.50
CA TYR A 49 7.22 -5.62 2.98
C TYR A 49 6.05 -6.25 2.23
N ARG A 50 4.82 -6.19 2.75
CA ARG A 50 3.63 -6.73 2.06
C ARG A 50 3.37 -6.02 0.73
N TYR A 51 3.49 -4.70 0.70
CA TYR A 51 3.39 -3.90 -0.52
C TYR A 51 4.46 -4.33 -1.54
N TRP A 52 5.71 -4.44 -1.09
CA TRP A 52 6.82 -4.84 -1.93
C TRP A 52 6.62 -6.24 -2.53
N THR A 53 6.26 -7.21 -1.68
CA THR A 53 5.97 -8.58 -2.09
C THR A 53 4.88 -8.62 -3.15
N TYR A 54 3.77 -7.91 -2.94
CA TYR A 54 2.68 -7.89 -3.91
C TYR A 54 3.14 -7.32 -5.26
N ASN A 55 3.74 -6.13 -5.27
CA ASN A 55 4.15 -5.48 -6.52
C ASN A 55 5.23 -6.28 -7.26
N THR A 56 6.12 -6.95 -6.53
CA THR A 56 7.17 -7.78 -7.16
C THR A 56 6.61 -9.03 -7.82
N ILE A 57 5.54 -9.61 -7.26
CA ILE A 57 4.95 -10.84 -7.80
C ILE A 57 3.96 -10.53 -8.92
N PHE A 58 3.10 -9.52 -8.72
CA PHE A 58 1.91 -9.31 -9.57
C PHE A 58 1.99 -8.11 -10.51
N HIS A 59 3.01 -7.26 -10.37
CA HIS A 59 3.33 -6.21 -11.34
C HIS A 59 4.64 -6.47 -12.08
N ASP A 60 5.11 -7.72 -12.04
CA ASP A 60 6.16 -8.19 -12.94
C ASP A 60 5.62 -8.31 -14.38
N GLN A 61 6.49 -8.04 -15.36
CA GLN A 61 6.13 -8.06 -16.77
C GLN A 61 5.58 -9.42 -17.23
N LEU A 62 6.09 -10.52 -16.67
CA LEU A 62 5.60 -11.86 -16.99
C LEU A 62 4.18 -12.04 -16.47
N PHE A 63 3.91 -11.66 -15.22
CA PHE A 63 2.56 -11.81 -14.65
C PHE A 63 1.55 -10.97 -15.43
N ILE A 64 1.87 -9.71 -15.69
CA ILE A 64 1.00 -8.79 -16.46
C ILE A 64 0.72 -9.35 -17.85
N HIS A 65 1.68 -10.00 -18.50
CA HIS A 65 1.47 -10.60 -19.81
C HIS A 65 0.44 -11.74 -19.80
N TYR A 66 0.41 -12.54 -18.72
CA TYR A 66 -0.49 -13.69 -18.60
C TYR A 66 -1.86 -13.35 -18.00
N ASP A 67 -1.92 -12.42 -17.04
CA ASP A 67 -3.15 -12.03 -16.35
C ASP A 67 -3.20 -10.50 -16.13
N PRO A 68 -3.48 -9.72 -17.19
CA PRO A 68 -3.51 -8.26 -17.12
C PRO A 68 -4.79 -7.72 -16.47
N ASP A 69 -5.81 -8.55 -16.29
CA ASP A 69 -7.12 -8.13 -15.83
C ASP A 69 -7.16 -7.97 -14.29
N LEU A 70 -8.20 -7.31 -13.79
CA LEU A 70 -8.51 -7.30 -12.35
C LEU A 70 -8.78 -8.73 -11.84
N PRO A 71 -8.52 -9.02 -10.55
CA PRO A 71 -8.80 -10.33 -9.98
C PRO A 71 -10.30 -10.66 -10.05
N ARG A 72 -10.63 -11.68 -10.85
CA ARG A 72 -12.02 -12.11 -11.11
C ARG A 72 -12.32 -13.52 -10.58
N SER A 73 -11.30 -14.35 -10.40
CA SER A 73 -11.46 -15.74 -10.01
C SER A 73 -11.29 -15.93 -8.50
N ARG A 74 -12.05 -16.88 -7.93
CA ARG A 74 -11.89 -17.32 -6.52
C ARG A 74 -10.45 -17.74 -6.22
N ASP A 75 -9.82 -18.43 -7.17
CA ASP A 75 -8.48 -19.00 -7.06
C ASP A 75 -7.38 -18.05 -7.55
N ASP A 76 -7.70 -16.77 -7.77
CA ASP A 76 -6.73 -15.77 -8.21
C ASP A 76 -5.55 -15.69 -7.21
N PRO A 77 -4.31 -15.77 -7.71
CA PRO A 77 -3.13 -15.80 -6.84
C PRO A 77 -2.94 -14.52 -6.04
N ARG A 78 -3.44 -13.37 -6.53
CA ARG A 78 -3.43 -12.08 -5.81
C ARG A 78 -4.30 -12.16 -4.57
N LEU A 79 -5.53 -12.65 -4.73
CA LEU A 79 -6.47 -12.83 -3.62
C LEU A 79 -5.96 -13.87 -2.63
N ARG A 80 -5.39 -14.97 -3.14
CA ARG A 80 -4.79 -16.03 -2.31
C ARG A 80 -3.67 -15.49 -1.42
N LEU A 81 -2.77 -14.66 -1.95
CA LEU A 81 -1.73 -14.03 -1.14
C LEU A 81 -2.35 -13.16 -0.04
N LEU A 82 -3.28 -12.27 -0.40
CA LEU A 82 -3.84 -11.31 0.55
C LEU A 82 -4.69 -11.97 1.66
N ARG A 83 -5.32 -13.12 1.38
CA ARG A 83 -6.03 -13.90 2.41
C ARG A 83 -5.11 -14.45 3.50
N THR A 84 -3.80 -14.57 3.23
CA THR A 84 -2.81 -15.00 4.24
C THR A 84 -2.45 -13.89 5.25
N TYR A 85 -2.85 -12.65 4.99
CA TYR A 85 -2.70 -11.52 5.92
C TYR A 85 -3.98 -11.32 6.73
N SER A 86 -3.87 -11.06 8.01
CA SER A 86 -5.00 -10.68 8.87
C SER A 86 -5.65 -9.36 8.44
N THR A 87 -6.84 -9.07 8.93
CA THR A 87 -7.54 -7.80 8.63
C THR A 87 -6.75 -6.60 9.14
N ILE A 88 -6.13 -6.70 10.31
CA ILE A 88 -5.25 -5.63 10.84
C ILE A 88 -4.06 -5.37 9.90
N GLU A 89 -3.43 -6.42 9.38
CA GLU A 89 -2.32 -6.28 8.44
C GLU A 89 -2.77 -5.64 7.10
N LEU A 90 -3.99 -5.93 6.63
CA LEU A 90 -4.56 -5.29 5.44
C LEU A 90 -4.90 -3.81 5.67
N VAL A 91 -5.34 -3.44 6.87
CA VAL A 91 -5.58 -2.04 7.26
C VAL A 91 -4.26 -1.25 7.26
N GLN A 92 -3.22 -1.79 7.89
CA GLN A 92 -1.88 -1.19 7.90
C GLN A 92 -1.31 -1.04 6.48
N LEU A 93 -1.49 -2.06 5.64
CA LEU A 93 -1.09 -2.02 4.24
C LEU A 93 -1.87 -0.94 3.47
N THR A 94 -3.18 -0.81 3.72
CA THR A 94 -4.02 0.21 3.08
C THR A 94 -3.59 1.62 3.47
N GLU A 95 -3.30 1.88 4.75
CA GLU A 95 -2.80 3.19 5.19
C GLU A 95 -1.47 3.53 4.49
N PHE A 96 -0.57 2.56 4.36
CA PHE A 96 0.68 2.75 3.65
C PHE A 96 0.45 3.08 2.15
N ILE A 97 -0.43 2.35 1.48
CA ILE A 97 -0.81 2.62 0.08
C ILE A 97 -1.34 4.04 -0.09
N ASP A 98 -2.26 4.46 0.79
CA ASP A 98 -2.82 5.81 0.78
C ASP A 98 -1.74 6.87 0.97
N LYS A 99 -0.78 6.61 1.86
CA LYS A 99 0.34 7.52 2.05
C LYS A 99 1.22 7.60 0.81
N MET A 100 1.54 6.48 0.16
CA MET A 100 2.33 6.47 -1.06
C MET A 100 1.61 7.19 -2.21
N GLN A 101 0.31 6.93 -2.39
CA GLN A 101 -0.50 7.63 -3.39
C GLN A 101 -0.54 9.13 -3.13
N GLN A 102 -0.66 9.56 -1.87
CA GLN A 102 -0.60 10.97 -1.51
C GLN A 102 0.77 11.59 -1.85
N ILE A 103 1.89 10.91 -1.54
CA ILE A 103 3.24 11.37 -1.91
C ILE A 103 3.34 11.53 -3.43
N VAL A 104 2.83 10.55 -4.19
CA VAL A 104 2.82 10.63 -5.65
C VAL A 104 2.03 11.85 -6.12
N GLN A 105 0.81 12.05 -5.62
CA GLN A 105 -0.07 13.12 -6.10
C GLN A 105 0.32 14.53 -5.62
N VAL A 106 1.05 14.67 -4.52
CA VAL A 106 1.39 15.98 -3.93
C VAL A 106 2.84 16.36 -4.18
N ASP A 107 3.78 15.42 -4.04
CA ASP A 107 5.22 15.71 -4.04
C ASP A 107 5.91 15.35 -5.36
N LEU A 108 5.56 14.20 -5.93
CA LEU A 108 6.31 13.60 -7.02
C LEU A 108 5.70 13.93 -8.40
N TYR A 109 4.40 13.74 -8.55
CA TYR A 109 3.68 13.89 -9.80
C TYR A 109 2.39 14.71 -9.62
N PRO A 110 2.49 15.97 -9.15
CA PRO A 110 1.31 16.78 -8.90
C PRO A 110 0.54 17.12 -10.17
N SER A 111 -0.79 17.08 -10.09
CA SER A 111 -1.65 17.55 -11.18
C SER A 111 -1.53 19.07 -11.33
N ASN A 112 -1.90 19.59 -12.50
CA ASN A 112 -1.89 21.03 -12.70
C ASN A 112 -2.88 21.73 -11.75
N SER A 113 -4.02 21.10 -11.46
CA SER A 113 -5.01 21.60 -10.50
C SER A 113 -4.46 21.61 -9.06
N MET A 114 -3.73 20.57 -8.66
CA MET A 114 -3.03 20.52 -7.36
C MET A 114 -1.98 21.62 -7.24
N ILE A 115 -1.22 21.90 -8.30
CA ILE A 115 -0.26 23.01 -8.27
C ILE A 115 -1.00 24.33 -8.10
N ARG A 116 -2.02 24.59 -8.91
CA ARG A 116 -2.76 25.85 -8.85
C ARG A 116 -3.37 26.12 -7.47
N SER A 117 -3.82 25.08 -6.76
CA SER A 117 -4.38 25.24 -5.41
C SER A 117 -3.35 25.61 -4.34
N GLN A 118 -2.06 25.35 -4.58
CA GLN A 118 -0.98 25.66 -3.63
C GLN A 118 -0.46 27.11 -3.73
N TYR A 119 -0.79 27.83 -4.81
CA TYR A 119 -0.35 29.21 -5.02
C TYR A 119 -1.50 30.20 -4.88
N LEU A 120 -1.25 31.30 -4.17
CA LEU A 120 -2.19 32.42 -4.00
C LEU A 120 -2.44 33.19 -5.31
N HIS A 121 -1.51 33.11 -6.26
CA HIS A 121 -1.56 33.84 -7.53
C HIS A 121 -1.59 32.87 -8.71
N PRO A 122 -2.18 33.28 -9.85
CA PRO A 122 -2.20 32.47 -11.06
C PRO A 122 -0.80 32.04 -11.48
N VAL A 123 -0.59 30.72 -11.56
CA VAL A 123 0.69 30.14 -11.98
C VAL A 123 0.87 30.36 -13.49
N PRO A 124 1.98 30.96 -13.95
CA PRO A 124 2.23 31.16 -15.37
C PRO A 124 2.21 29.83 -16.15
N PRO A 125 1.65 29.77 -17.37
CA PRO A 125 1.51 28.53 -18.13
C PRO A 125 2.82 27.74 -18.30
N LYS A 126 3.94 28.45 -18.53
CA LYS A 126 5.27 27.84 -18.65
C LYS A 126 5.76 27.20 -17.35
N ALA A 127 5.53 27.84 -16.21
CA ALA A 127 5.88 27.29 -14.90
C ALA A 127 5.02 26.06 -14.59
N LEU A 128 3.72 26.14 -14.90
CA LEU A 128 2.79 25.02 -14.73
C LEU A 128 3.21 23.81 -15.58
N ALA A 129 3.58 24.01 -16.85
CA ALA A 129 4.05 22.93 -17.72
C ALA A 129 5.33 22.24 -17.21
N ASN A 130 6.19 23.00 -16.52
CA ASN A 130 7.44 22.50 -15.94
C ASN A 130 7.25 21.75 -14.62
N MET A 131 6.15 21.99 -13.90
CA MET A 131 5.90 21.42 -12.57
C MET A 131 4.83 20.32 -12.59
N GLY A 132 3.77 20.50 -13.39
CA GLY A 132 2.56 19.70 -13.35
C GLY A 132 2.52 18.56 -14.36
N TRP A 133 1.72 17.55 -14.05
CA TRP A 133 1.63 16.30 -14.81
C TRP A 133 0.27 16.11 -15.49
N GLY A 134 -0.37 17.22 -15.86
CA GLY A 134 -1.70 17.20 -16.46
C GLY A 134 -2.82 17.12 -15.43
N ASP A 135 -4.03 16.84 -15.88
CA ASP A 135 -5.23 16.71 -15.06
C ASP A 135 -6.13 15.60 -15.62
N GLY A 136 -7.22 15.30 -14.91
CA GLY A 136 -8.27 14.41 -15.39
C GLY A 136 -7.82 12.95 -15.46
N GLU A 137 -8.34 12.21 -16.42
CA GLU A 137 -8.17 10.76 -16.50
C GLU A 137 -6.71 10.35 -16.79
N ALA A 138 -6.03 11.08 -17.67
CA ALA A 138 -4.62 10.80 -17.97
C ALA A 138 -3.71 10.92 -16.73
N HIS A 139 -3.97 11.90 -15.86
CA HIS A 139 -3.23 12.05 -14.60
C HIS A 139 -3.55 10.91 -13.62
N LYS A 140 -4.81 10.47 -13.54
CA LYS A 140 -5.19 9.33 -12.71
C LYS A 140 -4.51 8.04 -13.17
N CYS A 141 -4.52 7.74 -14.47
CA CYS A 141 -3.82 6.59 -15.03
C CYS A 141 -2.32 6.64 -14.69
N LEU A 142 -1.68 7.79 -14.89
CA LEU A 142 -0.28 7.98 -14.49
C LEU A 142 -0.04 7.67 -13.01
N VAL A 143 -0.89 8.17 -12.11
CA VAL A 143 -0.75 7.87 -10.67
C VAL A 143 -0.88 6.38 -10.41
N LEU A 144 -1.86 5.70 -11.02
CA LEU A 144 -2.05 4.26 -10.87
C LEU A 144 -0.83 3.48 -11.38
N ASP A 145 -0.25 3.85 -12.51
CA ASP A 145 0.97 3.22 -13.03
C ASP A 145 2.14 3.39 -12.07
N LEU A 146 2.31 4.60 -11.51
CA LEU A 146 3.35 4.86 -10.52
C LEU A 146 3.14 4.07 -9.23
N MET A 147 1.91 3.67 -8.88
CA MET A 147 1.61 2.80 -7.74
C MET A 147 2.08 1.34 -7.91
N LYS A 148 2.67 0.99 -9.07
CA LYS A 148 3.37 -0.29 -9.30
C LYS A 148 4.86 -0.23 -8.93
N TYR A 149 5.38 0.96 -8.59
CA TYR A 149 6.76 1.10 -8.15
C TYR A 149 7.03 0.36 -6.83
N SER A 150 8.30 -0.03 -6.63
CA SER A 150 8.73 -0.60 -5.36
C SER A 150 8.96 0.51 -4.32
N PRO A 151 8.97 0.18 -3.02
CA PRO A 151 9.37 1.12 -1.98
C PRO A 151 10.76 1.75 -2.20
N SER A 152 11.71 1.02 -2.82
CA SER A 152 13.01 1.58 -3.23
C SER A 152 12.87 2.66 -4.29
N ASP A 153 12.02 2.44 -5.29
CA ASP A 153 11.81 3.38 -6.39
C ASP A 153 11.21 4.68 -5.85
N PHE A 154 10.20 4.59 -4.99
CA PHE A 154 9.63 5.77 -4.33
C PHE A 154 10.65 6.49 -3.47
N LEU A 155 11.49 5.76 -2.74
CA LEU A 155 12.51 6.35 -1.89
C LEU A 155 13.53 7.13 -2.72
N TYR A 156 13.99 6.54 -3.83
CA TYR A 156 14.88 7.20 -4.77
C TYR A 156 14.25 8.48 -5.33
N LEU A 157 13.01 8.39 -5.84
CA LEU A 157 12.27 9.52 -6.38
C LEU A 157 12.11 10.64 -5.34
N TYR A 158 11.77 10.28 -4.10
CA TYR A 158 11.54 11.24 -3.03
C TYR A 158 12.82 11.96 -2.58
N GLU A 159 13.94 11.26 -2.48
CA GLU A 159 15.17 11.84 -1.93
C GLU A 159 16.12 12.43 -2.98
N ASN A 160 16.09 11.90 -4.22
CA ASN A 160 17.10 12.19 -5.24
C ASN A 160 16.54 12.96 -6.44
N THR A 161 15.22 13.21 -6.50
CA THR A 161 14.61 14.00 -7.59
C THR A 161 13.90 15.24 -7.08
N THR A 162 14.20 16.37 -7.71
CA THR A 162 13.57 17.67 -7.39
C THR A 162 12.83 18.27 -8.58
N THR A 163 13.18 17.86 -9.80
CA THR A 163 12.62 18.42 -11.03
C THR A 163 11.83 17.38 -11.80
N LYS A 164 10.84 17.86 -12.58
CA LYS A 164 10.08 17.04 -13.53
C LYS A 164 10.97 16.32 -14.54
N ALA A 165 12.04 16.96 -15.00
CA ALA A 165 12.99 16.38 -15.95
C ALA A 165 13.71 15.14 -15.37
N GLN A 166 14.21 15.22 -14.13
CA GLN A 166 14.84 14.07 -13.46
C GLN A 166 13.86 12.90 -13.26
N ARG A 167 12.59 13.21 -12.96
CA ARG A 167 11.55 12.19 -12.79
C ARG A 167 11.17 11.52 -14.10
N LEU A 168 11.11 12.28 -15.19
CA LEU A 168 10.95 11.73 -16.54
C LEU A 168 12.13 10.84 -16.92
N GLU A 169 13.35 11.30 -16.67
CA GLU A 169 14.57 10.53 -16.93
C GLU A 169 14.56 9.19 -16.18
N TYR A 170 14.21 9.21 -14.88
CA TYR A 170 14.04 7.98 -14.10
C TYR A 170 12.98 7.04 -14.68
N PHE A 171 11.83 7.60 -15.06
CA PHE A 171 10.73 6.85 -15.67
C PHE A 171 11.19 6.15 -16.96
N PHE A 172 11.92 6.85 -17.83
CA PHE A 172 12.48 6.27 -19.05
C PHE A 172 13.58 5.24 -18.78
N MET A 173 14.50 5.50 -17.83
CA MET A 173 15.60 4.59 -17.50
C MET A 173 15.12 3.26 -16.91
N GLN A 174 14.04 3.28 -16.13
CA GLN A 174 13.46 2.06 -15.57
C GLN A 174 12.98 1.10 -16.66
N GLY A 175 12.71 1.58 -17.88
CA GLY A 175 12.22 0.74 -18.98
C GLY A 175 10.94 -0.02 -18.65
N LYS A 176 10.26 0.36 -17.56
CA LYS A 176 8.99 -0.22 -17.12
C LYS A 176 7.92 0.32 -18.05
N ASP A 177 7.77 -0.36 -19.18
CA ASP A 177 6.50 -0.32 -19.89
C ASP A 177 5.50 -0.97 -18.95
N PHE A 178 4.77 -0.14 -18.22
CA PHE A 178 3.81 -0.62 -17.23
C PHE A 178 2.68 -1.44 -17.84
N MET A 179 2.65 -1.52 -19.19
CA MET A 179 1.58 -2.04 -20.04
C MET A 179 0.25 -1.38 -19.64
N ASP A 180 -0.81 -1.48 -20.45
CA ASP A 180 -2.13 -0.96 -20.05
C ASP A 180 -2.80 -1.82 -18.95
N ALA A 181 -2.01 -2.42 -18.04
CA ALA A 181 -2.49 -3.22 -16.93
C ALA A 181 -2.81 -2.33 -15.71
N PRO A 182 -3.90 -2.56 -14.96
CA PRO A 182 -4.23 -1.75 -13.79
C PRO A 182 -3.33 -2.07 -12.58
N ALA A 183 -3.16 -1.09 -11.68
CA ALA A 183 -2.62 -1.35 -10.36
C ALA A 183 -3.66 -2.07 -9.49
N THR A 184 -3.49 -3.37 -9.30
CA THR A 184 -4.51 -4.28 -8.77
C THR A 184 -4.56 -4.43 -7.25
N LEU A 185 -3.58 -3.91 -6.51
CA LEU A 185 -3.46 -4.18 -5.07
C LEU A 185 -4.66 -3.67 -4.27
N ARG A 186 -5.07 -2.42 -4.49
CA ARG A 186 -6.20 -1.80 -3.76
C ARG A 186 -7.51 -2.54 -4.04
N ASP A 187 -7.75 -2.90 -5.30
CA ASP A 187 -8.94 -3.67 -5.69
C ASP A 187 -8.93 -5.08 -5.09
N SER A 188 -7.76 -5.72 -5.06
CA SER A 188 -7.59 -7.04 -4.46
C SER A 188 -7.88 -7.01 -2.95
N ILE A 189 -7.41 -5.99 -2.24
CA ILE A 189 -7.72 -5.79 -0.81
C ILE A 189 -9.22 -5.59 -0.61
N ALA A 190 -9.85 -4.74 -1.45
CA ALA A 190 -11.29 -4.49 -1.36
C ALA A 190 -12.12 -5.77 -1.54
N ILE A 191 -11.73 -6.65 -2.47
CA ILE A 191 -12.37 -7.95 -2.67
C ILE A 191 -12.19 -8.85 -1.46
N VAL A 192 -10.99 -8.99 -0.90
CA VAL A 192 -10.76 -9.83 0.29
C VAL A 192 -11.54 -9.31 1.50
N ASN A 193 -11.58 -8.00 1.70
CA ASN A 193 -12.36 -7.38 2.76
C ASN A 193 -13.86 -7.63 2.58
N LEU A 194 -14.36 -7.56 1.33
CA LEU A 194 -15.75 -7.90 1.03
C LEU A 194 -16.03 -9.38 1.35
N GLN A 195 -15.13 -10.30 0.96
CA GLN A 195 -15.26 -11.72 1.27
C GLN A 195 -15.34 -11.99 2.78
N ARG A 196 -14.50 -11.32 3.57
CA ARG A 196 -14.53 -11.40 5.04
C ARG A 196 -15.83 -10.87 5.62
N LYS A 197 -16.34 -9.76 5.07
CA LYS A 197 -17.64 -9.19 5.46
C LYS A 197 -18.81 -10.14 5.15
N THR A 198 -18.78 -10.82 4.01
CA THR A 198 -19.88 -11.70 3.58
C THR A 198 -19.80 -13.12 4.16
N GLY A 199 -18.62 -13.56 4.59
CA GLY A 199 -18.38 -14.93 5.09
C GLY A 199 -18.59 -15.11 6.60
N LEU A 200 -18.71 -14.02 7.37
CA LEU A 200 -18.82 -14.01 8.82
C LEU A 200 -20.01 -13.12 9.25
N GLU A 201 -20.76 -13.53 10.29
CA GLU A 201 -21.67 -12.65 11.05
C GLU A 201 -20.82 -11.62 11.85
N ILE A 202 -20.03 -10.78 11.16
CA ILE A 202 -19.16 -9.80 11.77
C ILE A 202 -19.70 -8.39 11.52
N ASP A 203 -19.71 -7.65 12.62
CA ASP A 203 -20.09 -6.27 12.78
C ASP A 203 -19.57 -5.36 11.64
N THR A 204 -20.47 -4.57 11.08
CA THR A 204 -20.25 -3.69 9.93
C THR A 204 -19.33 -2.50 10.22
N THR A 205 -18.91 -2.33 11.47
CA THR A 205 -17.99 -1.29 11.96
C THR A 205 -16.56 -1.38 11.38
N ILE A 206 -16.20 -2.49 10.71
CA ILE A 206 -14.92 -2.67 9.97
C ILE A 206 -14.71 -1.59 8.88
N PHE A 207 -15.77 -0.97 8.37
CA PHE A 207 -15.66 0.01 7.28
C PHE A 207 -16.10 1.41 7.67
N ASP A 208 -16.44 1.62 8.95
CA ASP A 208 -16.41 2.97 9.48
C ASP A 208 -14.96 3.45 9.44
N GLU A 209 -14.75 4.72 9.10
CA GLU A 209 -13.43 5.35 8.87
C GLU A 209 -12.50 5.34 10.12
N ASP A 210 -12.90 4.61 11.17
CA ASP A 210 -12.39 4.59 12.54
C ASP A 210 -11.75 3.25 12.95
N ILE A 211 -11.26 2.40 12.03
CA ILE A 211 -10.42 1.25 12.47
C ILE A 211 -9.16 1.79 13.15
N GLU A 212 -9.10 1.61 14.47
CA GLU A 212 -8.07 2.07 15.41
C GLU A 212 -6.72 1.31 15.33
N PHE A 213 -6.46 0.61 14.22
CA PHE A 213 -5.33 -0.34 14.08
C PHE A 213 -4.44 -0.08 12.86
N GLY A 214 -4.41 1.17 12.40
CA GLY A 214 -3.48 1.62 11.36
C GLY A 214 -2.01 1.45 11.75
N VAL A 215 -1.13 1.94 10.88
CA VAL A 215 0.32 1.99 11.14
C VAL A 215 0.61 2.86 12.36
N VAL A 216 -0.13 3.96 12.52
CA VAL A 216 0.05 4.94 13.61
C VAL A 216 -1.16 4.91 14.53
N ASP A 217 -0.91 4.79 15.84
CA ASP A 217 -1.97 4.85 16.86
C ASP A 217 -2.60 6.25 16.91
N TYR A 218 -3.84 6.31 17.39
CA TYR A 218 -4.47 7.60 17.69
C TYR A 218 -3.72 8.34 18.81
N PRO A 219 -3.67 9.68 18.75
CA PRO A 219 -2.85 10.49 19.66
C PRO A 219 -3.23 10.36 21.14
N ASP A 220 -4.49 10.04 21.45
CA ASP A 220 -4.98 9.86 22.81
C ASP A 220 -4.84 8.42 23.33
N ASP A 221 -4.43 7.48 22.48
CA ASP A 221 -4.17 6.10 22.90
C ASP A 221 -2.73 5.98 23.44
N ALA A 222 -2.61 6.25 24.73
CA ALA A 222 -1.36 6.08 25.49
C ALA A 222 -1.07 4.61 25.81
N ARG A 223 -2.06 3.73 25.66
CA ARG A 223 -1.86 2.28 25.67
C ARG A 223 -1.54 1.89 24.22
N ALA A 224 -0.61 0.98 24.01
CA ALA A 224 -0.54 0.36 22.69
C ALA A 224 -1.91 -0.29 22.48
N SER A 225 -2.64 0.10 21.44
CA SER A 225 -3.89 -0.58 21.10
C SER A 225 -3.53 -2.06 20.94
N ASP A 226 -4.04 -2.88 21.86
CA ASP A 226 -3.59 -4.26 22.11
C ASP A 226 -4.18 -5.15 21.00
N CYS A 227 -3.63 -4.98 19.80
CA CYS A 227 -4.15 -5.54 18.57
C CYS A 227 -4.14 -7.07 18.58
N GLU A 228 -3.27 -7.68 19.39
CA GLU A 228 -3.09 -9.14 19.47
C GLU A 228 -4.30 -9.87 20.06
N GLY A 229 -5.09 -9.19 20.91
CA GLY A 229 -6.30 -9.76 21.51
C GLY A 229 -7.55 -9.66 20.62
N HIS A 230 -7.48 -8.94 19.50
CA HIS A 230 -8.64 -8.73 18.62
C HIS A 230 -8.84 -9.93 17.68
N SER A 231 -10.09 -10.32 17.41
CA SER A 231 -10.39 -11.42 16.47
C SER A 231 -9.78 -11.17 15.07
N TRP A 232 -9.68 -9.90 14.67
CA TRP A 232 -9.09 -9.44 13.41
C TRP A 232 -7.56 -9.53 13.32
N ALA A 233 -6.85 -9.81 14.42
CA ALA A 233 -5.43 -10.17 14.36
C ALA A 233 -5.22 -11.63 13.92
N ASN A 234 -6.25 -12.46 14.09
CA ASN A 234 -6.15 -13.91 13.96
C ASN A 234 -7.05 -14.48 12.85
N ASP A 235 -7.62 -13.64 12.00
CA ASP A 235 -8.56 -14.00 10.92
C ASP A 235 -7.89 -14.28 9.56
N ARG A 236 -6.58 -14.57 9.57
CA ARG A 236 -5.81 -14.95 8.37
C ARG A 236 -6.10 -16.40 7.98
N CYS A 237 -6.05 -16.67 6.68
CA CYS A 237 -6.10 -18.03 6.13
C CYS A 237 -4.69 -18.47 5.71
N VAL A 238 -4.09 -19.41 6.44
CA VAL A 238 -2.72 -19.89 6.16
C VAL A 238 -2.61 -20.49 4.76
N THR A 239 -3.66 -21.17 4.31
CA THR A 239 -3.71 -21.79 2.96
C THR A 239 -4.11 -20.81 1.85
N GLY A 240 -4.55 -19.59 2.18
CA GLY A 240 -5.05 -18.58 1.24
C GLY A 240 -6.37 -18.96 0.54
N ARG A 241 -7.07 -20.00 1.02
CA ARG A 241 -8.39 -20.38 0.52
C ARG A 241 -9.46 -19.40 1.02
N GLU A 242 -10.55 -19.27 0.26
CA GLU A 242 -11.70 -18.47 0.69
C GLU A 242 -12.45 -19.17 1.83
N PRO A 243 -13.00 -18.45 2.84
CA PRO A 243 -13.69 -19.09 3.95
C PRO A 243 -14.95 -19.77 3.43
N GLN A 244 -15.25 -20.97 3.94
CA GLN A 244 -16.52 -21.63 3.62
C GLN A 244 -17.67 -20.93 4.37
N PRO A 245 -18.81 -20.66 3.73
CA PRO A 245 -19.94 -20.03 4.39
C PRO A 245 -20.39 -20.86 5.60
N GLY A 246 -20.44 -20.25 6.78
CA GLY A 246 -20.91 -20.88 8.03
C GLY A 246 -19.84 -21.39 9.01
N ARG A 247 -18.54 -21.24 8.72
CA ARG A 247 -17.47 -21.46 9.72
C ARG A 247 -16.97 -20.12 10.26
N THR A 248 -17.13 -19.91 11.57
CA THR A 248 -16.72 -18.69 12.28
C THR A 248 -15.24 -18.64 12.63
N VAL A 249 -14.51 -19.74 12.44
CA VAL A 249 -13.07 -19.84 12.71
C VAL A 249 -12.39 -20.52 11.52
N TRP A 250 -11.28 -19.93 11.09
CA TRP A 250 -10.32 -20.51 10.14
C TRP A 250 -9.58 -21.67 10.81
N ASP A 251 -10.31 -22.73 11.16
CA ASP A 251 -9.74 -23.92 11.78
C ASP A 251 -9.16 -24.80 10.66
N ASP A 252 -7.84 -24.71 10.48
CA ASP A 252 -7.03 -25.66 9.70
C ASP A 252 -6.69 -26.90 10.56
N SER A 253 -7.66 -27.40 11.34
CA SER A 253 -7.56 -28.76 11.89
C SER A 253 -7.95 -29.74 10.79
N GLU A 254 -7.02 -30.03 9.88
CA GLU A 254 -7.08 -31.29 9.14
C GLU A 254 -6.97 -32.41 10.18
N SER A 255 -8.03 -33.21 10.24
CA SER A 255 -8.05 -34.50 10.91
C SER A 255 -6.97 -35.39 10.30
N GLU A 256 -5.80 -35.42 10.92
CA GLU A 256 -4.94 -36.61 10.92
C GLU A 256 -5.73 -37.72 11.62
N ASP A 257 -6.60 -38.41 10.90
CA ASP A 257 -7.11 -39.73 11.27
C ASP A 257 -7.90 -40.31 10.08
N GLU A 258 -7.20 -41.04 9.22
CA GLU A 258 -7.75 -42.25 8.59
C GLU A 258 -6.57 -43.14 8.16
N PHE A 259 -6.25 -44.08 9.06
CA PHE A 259 -5.51 -45.30 8.76
C PHE A 259 -6.51 -46.46 8.75
#